data_AF-A0A4U1ISA0-F1
#
_entry.id   AF-A0A4U1ISA0-F1
#
_cell.length_a   1.000
_cell.length_b   1.000
_cell.length_c   1.000
_cell.angle_alpha   90.00
_cell.angle_beta   90.00
_cell.angle_gamma   90.00
#
_symmetry.space_group_name_H-M   'P 1'
#
loop_
_entity.id
_entity.type
_entity.pdbx_description
1 polymer ?
#
loop_
_entity_poly.entity_id
_entity_poly.type
_entity_poly.pdbx_seq_one_letter_code
_entity_poly.pdbx_strand_id
1 'polypeptide(L)'
;MGRGLPEHNAPLVTGSTVSRGTGNMDDNVLMNTTCGNMQLIFSRKDVQNSTNLTSACGVIPAGPWTHIAYVNDGRTLTLYINGALTSTGPGGFLGPLRSDLFIGRREQGVFPFAGAMDEILWWREARTQAQICGDAGGSWSGGRCLLRP
;
A
#
# COMPACT_ATOMS: atom_id res chain seq x y z
N MET A 1 -4.87 -42.13 17.74
CA MET A 1 -5.57 -40.97 18.35
C MET A 1 -4.83 -39.72 17.88
N GLY A 2 -5.18 -39.13 16.74
CA GLY A 2 -6.20 -38.07 16.63
C GLY A 2 -5.50 -36.70 16.79
N ARG A 3 -4.84 -36.18 15.75
CA ARG A 3 -5.29 -35.11 14.83
C ARG A 3 -5.16 -33.67 15.39
N GLY A 4 -4.38 -32.87 14.66
CA GLY A 4 -4.43 -31.40 14.65
C GLY A 4 -3.47 -30.82 13.60
N LEU A 5 -3.91 -30.70 12.34
CA LEU A 5 -3.33 -29.83 11.28
C LEU A 5 -4.22 -28.57 11.19
N PRO A 6 -3.82 -27.45 10.55
CA PRO A 6 -2.50 -26.85 10.30
C PRO A 6 -2.41 -25.42 10.89
N GLU A 7 -1.28 -24.72 10.70
CA GLU A 7 -0.95 -23.36 11.17
C GLU A 7 -1.83 -22.20 10.65
N HIS A 8 -3.14 -22.24 10.89
CA HIS A 8 -4.11 -21.37 10.23
C HIS A 8 -4.50 -20.07 10.99
N ASN A 9 -3.60 -19.49 11.80
CA ASN A 9 -3.91 -18.27 12.58
C ASN A 9 -2.69 -17.36 12.82
N ALA A 10 -1.78 -17.21 11.85
CA ALA A 10 -0.94 -16.01 11.88
C ALA A 10 -1.87 -14.78 11.79
N PRO A 11 -1.78 -13.80 12.71
CA PRO A 11 -2.62 -12.62 12.65
C PRO A 11 -2.39 -11.95 11.30
N LEU A 12 -3.49 -11.72 10.56
CA LEU A 12 -3.42 -11.03 9.28
C LEU A 12 -2.88 -9.62 9.53
N VAL A 13 -2.05 -9.15 8.59
CA VAL A 13 -1.62 -7.75 8.58
C VAL A 13 -2.89 -6.89 8.43
N THR A 14 -3.15 -6.04 9.42
CA THR A 14 -4.36 -5.19 9.46
C THR A 14 -4.03 -3.76 9.92
N GLY A 15 -4.87 -2.81 9.51
CA GLY A 15 -4.81 -1.41 9.93
C GLY A 15 -4.44 -0.46 8.79
N SER A 16 -4.08 0.77 9.15
CA SER A 16 -3.68 1.81 8.19
C SER A 16 -2.17 2.05 8.25
N THR A 17 -1.46 1.83 7.15
CA THR A 17 0.00 2.00 7.10
C THR A 17 0.38 3.47 6.93
N VAL A 18 -0.22 4.13 5.93
CA VAL A 18 -0.05 5.56 5.67
C VAL A 18 -1.41 6.15 5.37
N SER A 19 -1.74 7.26 6.02
CA SER A 19 -2.97 7.98 5.72
C SER A 19 -2.77 9.48 5.78
N ARG A 20 -3.52 10.19 4.96
CA ARG A 20 -3.59 11.64 4.96
C ARG A 20 -5.01 12.03 4.61
N GLY A 21 -5.72 12.64 5.55
CA GLY A 21 -7.15 12.93 5.42
C GLY A 21 -7.80 13.12 6.78
N THR A 22 -8.97 13.74 6.83
CA THR A 22 -9.82 13.78 8.05
C THR A 22 -11.13 13.00 7.87
N GLY A 23 -11.26 12.25 6.77
CA GLY A 23 -12.45 11.48 6.45
C GLY A 23 -13.41 12.23 5.52
N ASN A 24 -14.71 12.18 5.83
CA ASN A 24 -15.83 12.46 4.91
C ASN A 24 -15.98 13.91 4.41
N MET A 25 -15.05 14.81 4.72
CA MET A 25 -15.11 16.21 4.29
C MET A 25 -13.80 16.74 3.70
N ASP A 26 -12.82 15.88 3.47
CA ASP A 26 -11.52 16.24 2.91
C ASP A 26 -11.10 15.31 1.78
N ASP A 27 -10.10 15.74 1.00
CA ASP A 27 -9.38 14.85 0.09
C ASP A 27 -8.54 13.88 0.92
N ASN A 28 -8.68 12.57 0.68
CA ASN A 28 -7.99 11.55 1.45
C ASN A 28 -7.07 10.71 0.56
N VAL A 29 -5.92 10.34 1.12
CA VAL A 29 -5.07 9.23 0.67
C VAL A 29 -5.01 8.24 1.82
N LEU A 30 -5.52 7.03 1.62
CA LEU A 30 -5.53 5.99 2.65
C LEU A 30 -4.89 4.72 2.11
N MET A 31 -3.86 4.23 2.78
CA MET A 31 -3.25 2.92 2.55
C MET A 31 -3.63 1.99 3.69
N ASN A 32 -4.46 0.99 3.39
CA ASN A 32 -5.03 0.08 4.38
C ASN A 32 -4.73 -1.37 4.05
N THR A 33 -4.89 -2.20 5.07
CA THR A 33 -4.82 -3.66 4.96
C THR A 33 -5.82 -4.28 5.95
N THR A 34 -6.52 -5.32 5.53
CA THR A 34 -7.56 -6.00 6.34
C THR A 34 -7.38 -7.51 6.36
N CYS A 35 -6.68 -8.07 5.39
CA CYS A 35 -6.48 -9.51 5.26
C CYS A 35 -5.09 -9.85 4.67
N GLY A 36 -4.07 -9.02 4.96
CA GLY A 36 -2.78 -9.11 4.25
C GLY A 36 -2.87 -8.71 2.78
N ASN A 37 -3.84 -7.86 2.43
CA ASN A 37 -3.92 -7.15 1.15
C ASN A 37 -3.33 -5.74 1.28
N MET A 38 -3.12 -5.05 0.17
CA MET A 38 -3.02 -3.58 0.18
C MET A 38 -4.19 -2.96 -0.56
N GLN A 39 -4.77 -1.94 0.06
CA GLN A 39 -5.78 -1.07 -0.50
C GLN A 39 -5.26 0.36 -0.49
N LEU A 40 -5.27 1.02 -1.64
CA LEU A 40 -5.14 2.47 -1.75
C LEU A 40 -6.51 3.06 -2.07
N ILE A 41 -6.90 4.06 -1.29
CA ILE A 41 -8.09 4.87 -1.52
C ILE A 41 -7.65 6.31 -1.74
N PHE A 42 -8.09 6.87 -2.85
CA PHE A 42 -8.14 8.30 -3.06
C PHE A 42 -9.59 8.74 -3.09
N SER A 43 -10.01 9.57 -2.15
CA SER A 43 -11.32 10.22 -2.19
C SER A 43 -11.13 11.71 -2.31
N ARG A 44 -11.95 12.33 -3.16
CA ARG A 44 -12.00 13.77 -3.38
C ARG A 44 -13.24 14.32 -2.69
N LYS A 45 -13.12 15.45 -2.00
CA LYS A 45 -14.26 16.10 -1.36
C LYS A 45 -15.29 16.58 -2.39
N ASP A 46 -14.80 17.12 -3.50
CA ASP A 46 -15.56 17.81 -4.54
C ASP A 46 -16.14 16.89 -5.61
N VAL A 47 -15.72 15.62 -5.64
CA VAL A 47 -16.18 14.61 -6.59
C VAL A 47 -16.69 13.41 -5.81
N GLN A 48 -17.92 12.98 -6.05
CA GLN A 48 -18.50 11.77 -5.43
C GLN A 48 -17.82 10.46 -5.88
N ASN A 49 -16.61 10.52 -6.44
CA ASN A 49 -15.89 9.36 -6.95
C ASN A 49 -14.61 9.14 -6.13
N SER A 50 -14.34 7.87 -5.83
CA SER A 50 -13.11 7.45 -5.18
C SER A 50 -12.34 6.51 -6.11
N THR A 51 -11.04 6.77 -6.26
CA THR A 51 -10.15 5.83 -6.91
C THR A 51 -9.70 4.81 -5.88
N ASN A 52 -9.99 3.54 -6.14
CA ASN A 52 -9.60 2.43 -5.28
C ASN A 52 -8.75 1.44 -6.07
N LEU A 53 -7.60 1.07 -5.51
CA LEU A 53 -6.81 -0.06 -6.02
C LEU A 53 -6.50 -1.01 -4.87
N THR A 54 -7.05 -2.22 -4.98
CA THR A 54 -6.95 -3.26 -3.94
C THR A 54 -6.31 -4.50 -4.52
N SER A 55 -5.37 -5.11 -3.81
CA SER A 55 -4.85 -6.44 -4.13
C SER A 55 -5.74 -7.55 -3.56
N ALA A 56 -5.49 -8.80 -3.96
CA ALA A 56 -6.06 -9.94 -3.27
C ALA A 56 -5.56 -10.01 -1.80
N CYS A 57 -6.33 -10.71 -0.95
CA CYS A 57 -5.90 -11.07 0.41
C CYS A 57 -4.68 -12.00 0.39
N GLY A 58 -3.88 -11.96 1.46
CA GLY A 58 -2.73 -12.85 1.66
C GLY A 58 -1.50 -12.57 0.81
N VAL A 59 -1.50 -11.50 0.00
CA VAL A 59 -0.31 -11.12 -0.80
C VAL A 59 0.80 -10.50 0.04
N ILE A 60 0.47 -10.00 1.24
CA ILE A 60 1.40 -9.60 2.27
C ILE A 60 1.40 -10.70 3.35
N PRO A 61 2.43 -11.55 3.40
CA PRO A 61 2.55 -12.55 4.45
C PRO A 61 2.86 -11.89 5.80
N ALA A 62 2.38 -12.48 6.89
CA ALA A 62 2.76 -12.06 8.23
C ALA A 62 4.16 -12.57 8.59
N GLY A 63 4.99 -11.73 9.18
CA GLY A 63 6.34 -12.08 9.66
C GLY A 63 7.47 -11.47 8.83
N PRO A 64 7.62 -11.81 7.54
CA PRO A 64 8.66 -11.24 6.68
C PRO A 64 8.42 -9.77 6.34
N TRP A 65 9.51 -9.02 6.14
CA TRP A 65 9.45 -7.70 5.52
C TRP A 65 8.92 -7.79 4.09
N THR A 66 7.99 -6.90 3.75
CA THR A 66 7.42 -6.79 2.41
C THR A 66 7.51 -5.34 1.96
N HIS A 67 8.16 -5.09 0.83
CA HIS A 67 8.18 -3.77 0.23
C HIS A 67 6.88 -3.51 -0.53
N ILE A 68 6.23 -2.38 -0.27
CA ILE A 68 4.99 -1.96 -0.92
C ILE A 68 5.20 -0.61 -1.57
N ALA A 69 4.82 -0.48 -2.85
CA ALA A 69 4.80 0.81 -3.52
C ALA A 69 3.54 1.00 -4.35
N TYR A 70 2.96 2.20 -4.24
CA TYR A 70 1.96 2.70 -5.16
C TYR A 70 2.59 3.78 -6.04
N VAL A 71 2.37 3.69 -7.35
CA VAL A 71 2.81 4.69 -8.33
C VAL A 71 1.59 5.17 -9.10
N ASN A 72 1.35 6.48 -9.09
CA ASN A 72 0.32 7.12 -9.90
C ASN A 72 1.00 8.06 -10.89
N ASP A 73 0.87 7.78 -12.19
CA ASP A 73 1.43 8.61 -13.26
C ASP A 73 0.48 9.71 -13.78
N GLY A 74 -0.67 9.86 -13.11
CA GLY A 74 -1.74 10.77 -13.49
C GLY A 74 -2.83 10.13 -14.36
N ARG A 75 -2.60 8.93 -14.90
CA ARG A 75 -3.59 8.16 -15.68
C ARG A 75 -3.76 6.74 -15.16
N THR A 76 -2.70 6.13 -14.65
CA THR A 76 -2.65 4.76 -14.18
C THR A 76 -2.09 4.74 -12.76
N LEU A 77 -2.81 4.04 -11.89
CA LEU A 77 -2.35 3.70 -10.56
C LEU A 77 -1.86 2.25 -10.58
N THR A 78 -0.64 2.03 -10.10
CA THR A 78 0.01 0.71 -10.09
C THR A 78 0.48 0.38 -8.69
N LEU A 79 0.17 -0.83 -8.24
CA LEU A 79 0.67 -1.43 -7.01
C LEU A 79 1.82 -2.38 -7.34
N TYR A 80 2.93 -2.21 -6.64
CA TYR A 80 4.07 -3.11 -6.64
C TYR A 80 4.25 -3.73 -5.25
N ILE A 81 4.48 -5.03 -5.20
CA ILE A 81 4.84 -5.78 -4.00
C ILE A 81 6.19 -6.43 -4.25
N ASN A 82 7.16 -6.20 -3.35
CA ASN A 82 8.53 -6.70 -3.48
C ASN A 82 9.15 -6.38 -4.85
N GLY A 83 8.91 -5.17 -5.33
CA GLY A 83 9.41 -4.70 -6.62
C GLY A 83 8.69 -5.29 -7.85
N ALA A 84 7.67 -6.13 -7.70
CA ALA A 84 6.93 -6.72 -8.81
C ALA A 84 5.54 -6.09 -8.97
N LEU A 85 5.14 -5.79 -10.22
CA LEU A 85 3.79 -5.30 -10.52
C LEU A 85 2.75 -6.33 -10.08
N THR A 86 1.84 -5.91 -9.20
CA THR A 86 0.82 -6.78 -8.60
C THR A 86 -0.59 -6.41 -9.06
N SER A 87 -0.90 -5.11 -9.16
CA SER A 87 -2.22 -4.66 -9.58
C SER A 87 -2.11 -3.31 -10.30
N THR A 88 -3.06 -3.03 -11.19
CA THR A 88 -3.16 -1.76 -11.90
C THR A 88 -4.63 -1.37 -12.05
N GLY A 89 -4.89 -0.07 -12.10
CA GLY A 89 -6.22 0.47 -12.29
C GLY A 89 -6.18 1.93 -12.75
N PRO A 90 -7.38 2.54 -12.91
CA PRO A 90 -7.47 3.96 -13.24
C PRO A 90 -6.73 4.79 -12.19
N GLY A 91 -5.79 5.59 -12.65
CA GLY A 91 -5.14 6.64 -11.85
C GLY A 91 -5.90 7.96 -11.97
N GLY A 92 -5.22 9.05 -11.68
CA GLY A 92 -5.81 10.38 -11.80
C GLY A 92 -5.14 11.44 -10.95
N PHE A 93 -5.58 12.68 -11.12
CA PHE A 93 -5.08 13.81 -10.35
C PHE A 93 -5.52 13.74 -8.89
N LEU A 94 -4.54 13.79 -7.99
CA LEU A 94 -4.78 13.94 -6.56
C LEU A 94 -4.94 15.43 -6.25
N GLY A 95 -6.05 15.77 -5.60
CA GLY A 95 -6.28 17.12 -5.12
C GLY A 95 -5.27 17.53 -4.05
N PRO A 96 -5.21 18.82 -3.71
CA PRO A 96 -4.34 19.27 -2.64
C PRO A 96 -4.76 18.63 -1.30
N LEU A 97 -3.91 17.75 -0.77
CA LEU A 97 -4.07 17.18 0.56
C LEU A 97 -3.66 18.22 1.60
N ARG A 98 -4.60 18.62 2.47
CA ARG A 98 -4.41 19.72 3.44
C ARG A 98 -4.29 19.24 4.89
N SER A 99 -4.59 17.97 5.14
CA SER A 99 -4.51 17.31 6.43
C SER A 99 -3.09 16.86 6.78
N ASP A 100 -2.90 16.47 8.04
CA ASP A 100 -1.69 15.84 8.53
C ASP A 100 -1.48 14.45 7.90
N LEU A 101 -0.21 14.07 7.74
CA LEU A 101 0.19 12.72 7.38
C LEU A 101 0.31 11.88 8.64
N PHE A 102 -0.43 10.79 8.70
CA PHE A 102 -0.35 9.79 9.75
C PHE A 102 0.34 8.52 9.23
N ILE A 103 1.21 7.97 10.06
CA ILE A 103 1.91 6.71 9.82
C ILE A 103 1.45 5.72 10.90
N GLY A 104 1.09 4.51 10.47
CA GLY A 104 0.66 3.40 11.32
C GLY A 104 -0.73 3.54 11.93
N ARG A 105 -1.52 4.52 11.47
CA ARG A 105 -2.89 4.79 11.93
C ARG A 105 -3.58 5.79 11.00
N ARG A 106 -4.84 6.06 11.27
CA ARG A 106 -5.60 7.21 10.75
C ARG A 106 -5.68 8.37 11.74
N GLU A 107 -6.35 9.44 11.32
CA GLU A 107 -6.71 10.55 12.19
C GLU A 107 -7.37 10.04 13.48
N GLN A 108 -7.19 10.77 14.59
CA GLN A 108 -7.74 10.38 15.91
C GLN A 108 -7.25 9.03 16.46
N GLY A 109 -6.29 8.38 15.81
CA GLY A 109 -5.69 7.14 16.29
C GLY A 109 -6.47 5.87 15.96
N VAL A 110 -7.45 5.94 15.04
CA VAL A 110 -8.23 4.77 14.63
C VAL A 110 -7.48 3.91 13.59
N PHE A 111 -7.85 2.63 13.51
CA PHE A 111 -7.22 1.63 12.64
C PHE A 111 -5.69 1.53 12.79
N PRO A 112 -5.17 1.30 14.01
CA PRO A 112 -3.74 1.14 14.23
C PRO A 112 -3.20 -0.03 13.40
N PHE A 113 -2.05 0.17 12.78
CA PHE A 113 -1.35 -0.86 12.04
C PHE A 113 -0.74 -1.89 12.99
N ALA A 114 -1.07 -3.16 12.79
CA ALA A 114 -0.53 -4.28 13.55
C ALA A 114 0.72 -4.86 12.84
N GLY A 115 1.84 -4.15 12.91
CA GLY A 115 3.11 -4.58 12.32
C GLY A 115 4.23 -3.56 12.51
N ALA A 116 5.36 -3.82 11.84
CA ALA A 116 6.49 -2.90 11.76
C ALA A 116 6.54 -2.23 10.38
N MET A 117 7.07 -1.01 10.33
CA MET A 117 7.30 -0.25 9.10
C MET A 117 8.71 0.32 9.15
N ASP A 118 9.36 0.42 8.00
CA ASP A 118 10.65 1.07 7.84
C ASP A 118 10.70 1.78 6.47
N GLU A 119 11.63 2.71 6.31
CA GLU A 119 11.96 3.41 5.06
C GLU A 119 10.74 3.98 4.29
N ILE A 120 9.97 4.83 4.97
CA ILE A 120 8.78 5.45 4.36
C ILE A 120 9.18 6.58 3.42
N LEU A 121 8.92 6.38 2.12
CA LEU A 121 9.24 7.32 1.06
C LEU A 121 7.97 7.88 0.40
N TRP A 122 7.98 9.18 0.07
CA TRP A 122 6.92 9.83 -0.70
C TRP A 122 7.51 10.69 -1.81
N TRP A 123 7.19 10.35 -3.05
CA TRP A 123 7.73 11.02 -4.23
C TRP A 123 6.71 11.97 -4.85
N ARG A 124 7.20 13.06 -5.47
CA ARG A 124 6.38 13.98 -6.28
C ARG A 124 6.25 13.52 -7.73
N GLU A 125 7.07 12.55 -8.13
CA GLU A 125 7.15 12.03 -9.49
C GLU A 125 6.87 10.52 -9.49
N ALA A 126 6.28 10.04 -10.59
CA ALA A 126 6.02 8.63 -10.79
C ALA A 126 7.35 7.87 -10.93
N ARG A 127 7.59 6.95 -9.99
CA ARG A 127 8.78 6.10 -10.00
C ARG A 127 8.68 5.04 -11.09
N THR A 128 9.78 4.81 -11.80
CA THR A 128 9.85 3.71 -12.77
C THR A 128 9.89 2.37 -12.06
N GLN A 129 9.50 1.32 -12.76
CA GLN A 129 9.57 -0.05 -12.24
C GLN A 129 11.01 -0.45 -11.83
N ALA A 130 12.05 0.03 -12.52
CA ALA A 130 13.44 -0.22 -12.14
C ALA A 130 13.81 0.49 -10.83
N GLN A 131 13.33 1.73 -10.64
CA GLN A 131 13.51 2.47 -9.40
C GLN A 131 12.79 1.80 -8.23
N ILE A 132 11.53 1.38 -8.43
CA ILE A 132 10.77 0.63 -7.42
C ILE A 132 11.47 -0.68 -7.04
N CYS A 133 12.10 -1.36 -7.99
CA CYS A 133 12.90 -2.54 -7.68
C CYS A 133 14.13 -2.22 -6.82
N GLY A 134 14.80 -1.09 -7.09
CA GLY A 134 15.92 -0.62 -6.27
C GLY A 134 15.47 -0.25 -4.85
N ASP A 135 14.34 0.46 -4.73
CA ASP A 135 13.72 0.82 -3.45
C ASP A 135 13.31 -0.44 -2.65
N ALA A 136 12.95 -1.54 -3.34
CA ALA A 136 12.70 -2.85 -2.73
C ALA A 136 13.96 -3.65 -2.34
N GLY A 137 15.16 -3.05 -2.43
CA GLY A 137 16.44 -3.73 -2.16
C GLY A 137 16.91 -4.68 -3.27
N GLY A 138 16.29 -4.61 -4.45
CA GLY A 138 16.57 -5.47 -5.58
C GLY A 138 17.42 -4.83 -6.68
N SER A 139 17.62 -5.59 -7.75
CA SER A 139 18.21 -5.12 -9.01
C SER A 139 17.30 -5.42 -10.19
N TRP A 140 17.15 -4.44 -11.08
CA TRP A 140 16.32 -4.59 -12.27
C TRP A 140 17.11 -5.25 -13.40
N SER A 141 16.65 -6.42 -13.87
CA SER A 141 17.32 -7.16 -14.93
C SER A 141 16.32 -7.96 -15.76
N GLY A 142 16.45 -7.90 -17.09
CA GLY A 142 15.62 -8.67 -18.01
C GLY A 142 14.10 -8.41 -17.88
N GLY A 143 13.70 -7.20 -17.48
CA GLY A 143 12.28 -6.85 -17.31
C GLY A 143 11.64 -7.35 -16.01
N ARG A 144 12.43 -7.79 -15.03
CA ARG A 144 11.94 -8.23 -13.72
C ARG A 144 12.82 -7.71 -12.58
N CYS A 145 12.23 -7.68 -11.39
CA CYS A 145 12.96 -7.36 -10.17
C CYS A 145 13.60 -8.62 -9.58
N LEU A 146 14.88 -8.53 -9.22
CA LEU A 146 15.63 -9.57 -8.52
C LEU A 146 15.99 -9.06 -7.12
N LEU A 147 15.27 -9.51 -6.11
CA LEU A 147 15.53 -9.16 -4.72
C LEU A 147 16.85 -9.78 -4.24
N ARG A 148 17.53 -9.08 -3.34
CA ARG A 148 18.69 -9.63 -2.65
C ARG A 148 18.22 -10.60 -1.55
N PRO A 149 18.92 -11.72 -1.33
CA PRO A 149 18.63 -12.65 -0.24
C PRO A 149 18.73 -12.00 1.14
#